data_AF-A0A1B6G0V1-F1
#
_entry.id   AF-A0A1B6G0V1-F1
#
_cell.length_a   1.000
_cell.length_b   1.000
_cell.length_c   1.000
_cell.angle_alpha   90.00
_cell.angle_beta   90.00
_cell.angle_gamma   90.00
#
_symmetry.space_group_name_H-M   'P 1'
#
loop_
_entity.id
_entity.type
_entity.pdbx_description
1 polymer ?
#
loop_
_entity_poly.entity_id
_entity_poly.type
_entity_poly.pdbx_seq_one_letter_code
_entity_poly.pdbx_strand_id
1 'polypeptide(L)'
;MEIRGKASLALLVFTFIQTVSSQTLVEQDFAPVVTATCKAGYMTIKVATNQTFVGALHARDYRTPSCISYGNGTHLTSLVINMLANQGSPDYCGVFVNNKTEERSLPIAVRIHRTLELADDKLYVITCGKAGFKNARNETSLVSLKLLEKGKRVQEVYYSRPYTLRADISRPDG
;
A
#
# COMPACT_ATOMS: atom_id res chain seq x y z
N MET A 1 11.40 -91.95 -23.01
CA MET A 1 10.54 -90.83 -23.47
C MET A 1 9.85 -90.27 -22.24
N GLU A 2 10.42 -89.31 -21.50
CA GLU A 2 10.66 -87.90 -21.91
C GLU A 2 9.29 -87.24 -22.23
N ILE A 3 8.83 -86.13 -21.63
CA ILE A 3 9.53 -84.94 -21.13
C ILE A 3 8.79 -84.39 -19.90
N ARG A 4 9.59 -83.93 -18.94
CA ARG A 4 9.24 -83.29 -17.67
C ARG A 4 8.99 -81.79 -17.93
N GLY A 5 7.73 -81.37 -18.06
CA GLY A 5 7.35 -79.97 -18.27
C GLY A 5 7.32 -79.19 -16.95
N LYS A 6 8.33 -78.35 -16.72
CA LYS A 6 8.38 -77.43 -15.58
C LYS A 6 7.32 -76.33 -15.77
N ALA A 7 6.32 -76.28 -14.89
CA ALA A 7 5.44 -75.13 -14.74
C ALA A 7 6.22 -73.99 -14.05
N SER A 8 6.81 -73.08 -14.83
CA SER A 8 7.31 -71.82 -14.32
C SER A 8 6.13 -70.87 -14.12
N LEU A 9 5.66 -70.78 -12.87
CA LEU A 9 4.70 -69.78 -12.42
C LEU A 9 5.43 -68.43 -12.33
N ALA A 10 5.44 -67.66 -13.43
CA ALA A 10 5.96 -66.30 -13.45
C ALA A 10 4.93 -65.36 -12.80
N LEU A 11 5.16 -64.99 -11.54
CA LEU A 11 4.38 -64.00 -10.81
C LEU A 11 4.72 -62.59 -11.35
N LEU A 12 3.90 -62.06 -12.26
CA LEU A 12 3.99 -60.67 -12.72
C LEU A 12 3.48 -59.74 -11.61
N VAL A 13 4.41 -59.20 -10.82
CA VAL A 13 4.13 -58.12 -9.88
C VAL A 13 3.99 -56.82 -10.68
N PHE A 14 2.76 -56.40 -10.95
CA PHE A 14 2.44 -55.07 -11.48
C PHE A 14 2.63 -54.04 -10.34
N THR A 15 3.83 -53.47 -10.22
CA THR A 15 4.04 -52.27 -9.41
C THR A 15 3.39 -51.08 -10.10
N PHE A 16 2.24 -50.63 -9.59
CA PHE A 16 1.69 -49.31 -9.90
C PHE A 16 2.66 -48.25 -9.36
N ILE A 17 3.52 -47.72 -10.24
CA ILE A 17 4.28 -46.50 -9.96
C ILE A 17 3.26 -45.37 -9.97
N GLN A 18 2.79 -44.95 -8.80
CA GLN A 18 2.07 -43.70 -8.68
C GLN A 18 3.08 -42.58 -8.89
N THR A 19 3.08 -42.01 -10.09
CA THR A 19 3.75 -40.75 -10.37
C THR A 19 3.07 -39.67 -9.54
N VAL A 20 3.70 -39.29 -8.42
CA VAL A 20 3.35 -38.06 -7.71
C VAL A 20 3.74 -36.92 -8.64
N SER A 21 2.76 -36.36 -9.36
CA SER A 21 2.94 -35.07 -10.03
C SER A 21 3.23 -34.04 -8.95
N SER A 22 4.52 -33.73 -8.79
CA SER A 22 4.92 -32.50 -8.11
C SER A 22 4.37 -31.36 -8.97
N GLN A 23 3.19 -30.86 -8.61
CA GLN A 23 2.77 -29.56 -9.10
C GLN A 23 3.86 -28.60 -8.63
N THR A 24 4.72 -28.18 -9.55
CA THR A 24 5.48 -26.95 -9.39
C THR A 24 4.44 -25.90 -9.04
N LEU A 25 4.34 -25.56 -7.75
CA LEU A 25 3.72 -24.32 -7.31
C LEU A 25 4.45 -23.26 -8.11
N VAL A 26 3.80 -22.77 -9.16
CA VAL A 26 4.25 -21.59 -9.88
C VAL A 26 4.27 -20.54 -8.78
N GLU A 27 5.47 -20.17 -8.35
CA GLU A 27 5.72 -19.06 -7.44
C GLU A 27 5.12 -17.85 -8.14
N GLN A 28 3.86 -17.58 -7.80
CA GLN A 28 3.09 -16.61 -8.51
C GLN A 28 3.48 -15.27 -7.94
N ASP A 29 4.29 -14.54 -8.70
CA ASP A 29 4.86 -13.26 -8.28
C ASP A 29 3.81 -12.37 -7.64
N PHE A 30 4.00 -12.06 -6.35
CA PHE A 30 3.15 -11.13 -5.64
C PHE A 30 3.41 -9.71 -6.14
N ALA A 31 2.56 -9.27 -7.07
CA ALA A 31 2.64 -7.98 -7.73
C ALA A 31 1.39 -7.12 -7.46
N PRO A 32 1.23 -6.57 -6.24
CA PRO A 32 0.13 -5.66 -5.93
C PRO A 32 0.26 -4.33 -6.69
N VAL A 33 -0.87 -3.82 -7.17
CA VAL A 33 -0.99 -2.49 -7.77
C VAL A 33 -1.46 -1.52 -6.69
N VAL A 34 -0.64 -0.53 -6.37
CA VAL A 34 -0.92 0.46 -5.32
C VAL A 34 -1.33 1.78 -5.95
N THR A 35 -2.46 2.33 -5.50
CA THR A 35 -2.93 3.68 -5.85
C THR A 35 -3.20 4.48 -4.59
N ALA A 36 -2.98 5.80 -4.63
CA ALA A 36 -3.18 6.68 -3.49
C ALA A 36 -3.94 7.94 -3.90
N THR A 37 -4.79 8.44 -3.01
CA THR A 37 -5.49 9.71 -3.18
C THR A 37 -5.42 10.52 -1.90
N CYS A 38 -4.97 11.76 -2.00
CA CYS A 38 -4.82 12.67 -0.87
C CYS A 38 -5.92 13.73 -0.91
N LYS A 39 -6.79 13.78 0.10
CA LYS A 39 -7.89 14.75 0.17
C LYS A 39 -8.15 15.16 1.61
N ALA A 40 -8.24 16.47 1.84
CA ALA A 40 -8.62 17.06 3.13
C ALA A 40 -7.83 16.52 4.35
N GLY A 41 -6.52 16.31 4.19
CA GLY A 41 -5.66 15.80 5.27
C GLY A 41 -5.65 14.28 5.42
N TYR A 42 -6.41 13.55 4.61
CA TYR A 42 -6.42 12.09 4.60
C TYR A 42 -5.79 11.53 3.33
N MET A 43 -5.05 10.43 3.48
CA MET A 43 -4.54 9.63 2.37
C MET A 43 -5.32 8.33 2.30
N THR A 44 -6.02 8.08 1.20
CA THR A 44 -6.67 6.81 0.91
C THR A 44 -5.77 5.99 -0.01
N ILE A 45 -5.25 4.89 0.52
CA ILE A 45 -4.40 3.94 -0.19
C ILE A 45 -5.28 2.77 -0.60
N LYS A 46 -5.21 2.36 -1.86
CA LYS A 46 -5.89 1.19 -2.40
C LYS A 46 -4.88 0.26 -3.02
N VAL A 47 -4.95 -1.00 -2.61
CA VAL A 47 -4.14 -2.09 -3.13
C VAL A 47 -5.04 -3.03 -3.89
N ALA A 48 -4.77 -3.17 -5.19
CA ALA A 48 -5.42 -4.14 -6.06
C ALA A 48 -4.48 -5.32 -6.32
N THR A 49 -5.00 -6.53 -6.29
CA THR A 49 -4.26 -7.77 -6.51
C THR A 49 -4.95 -8.63 -7.55
N ASN A 50 -4.18 -9.38 -8.33
CA ASN A 50 -4.75 -10.30 -9.33
C ASN A 50 -5.55 -11.44 -8.69
N GLN A 51 -5.22 -11.79 -7.44
CA GLN A 51 -5.88 -12.85 -6.67
C GLN A 51 -6.57 -12.29 -5.43
N THR A 52 -7.41 -13.12 -4.81
CA THR A 52 -8.04 -12.82 -3.53
C THR A 52 -6.97 -12.51 -2.49
N PHE A 53 -7.04 -11.34 -1.88
CA PHE A 53 -6.07 -10.88 -0.91
C PHE A 53 -6.60 -11.07 0.50
N VAL A 54 -5.84 -11.79 1.32
CA VAL A 54 -6.11 -11.98 2.75
C VAL A 54 -4.96 -11.48 3.64
N GLY A 55 -3.95 -10.85 3.04
CA GLY A 55 -2.77 -10.36 3.72
C GLY A 55 -2.99 -9.07 4.51
N ALA A 56 -1.91 -8.32 4.73
CA ALA A 56 -1.93 -7.07 5.48
C ALA A 56 -1.43 -5.89 4.65
N LEU A 57 -2.11 -4.75 4.80
CA LEU A 57 -1.69 -3.44 4.31
C LEU A 57 -1.52 -2.54 5.52
N HIS A 58 -0.31 -2.03 5.78
CA HIS A 58 -0.08 -1.17 6.94
C HIS A 58 1.02 -0.14 6.74
N ALA A 59 1.01 0.90 7.58
CA ALA A 59 2.12 1.81 7.69
C ALA A 59 3.36 1.08 8.26
N ARG A 60 4.54 1.36 7.70
CA ARG A 60 5.79 0.75 8.16
C ARG A 60 6.02 1.15 9.63
N ASP A 61 6.30 0.17 10.49
CA ASP A 61 6.55 0.32 11.93
C ASP A 61 5.34 0.75 12.80
N TYR A 62 4.16 1.02 12.21
CA TYR A 62 2.94 1.39 12.94
C TYR A 62 1.83 0.36 12.68
N ARG A 63 1.49 -0.44 13.71
CA ARG A 63 0.51 -1.54 13.64
C ARG A 63 -0.76 -1.30 14.46
N THR A 64 -1.04 -0.06 14.82
CA THR A 64 -2.30 0.29 15.52
C THR A 64 -3.49 0.09 14.58
N PRO A 65 -4.72 -0.08 15.09
CA PRO A 65 -5.91 -0.31 14.26
C PRO A 65 -6.17 0.77 13.20
N SER A 66 -5.72 2.01 13.41
CA SER A 66 -5.82 3.10 12.43
C SER A 66 -4.80 3.01 11.29
N CYS A 67 -3.74 2.24 11.47
CA CYS A 67 -2.58 2.20 10.57
C CYS A 67 -2.44 0.86 9.84
N ILE A 68 -3.38 -0.07 10.02
CA ILE A 68 -3.42 -1.39 9.39
C ILE A 68 -4.81 -1.71 8.85
N SER A 69 -4.83 -2.40 7.73
CA SER A 69 -6.02 -2.96 7.10
C SER A 69 -5.69 -4.37 6.61
N TYR A 70 -6.66 -5.28 6.73
CA TYR A 70 -6.50 -6.67 6.31
C TYR A 70 -7.34 -6.95 5.08
N GLY A 71 -6.79 -7.79 4.19
CA GLY A 71 -7.54 -8.36 3.10
C GLY A 71 -8.67 -9.24 3.61
N ASN A 72 -9.83 -9.10 2.99
CA ASN A 72 -11.05 -9.85 3.30
C ASN A 72 -11.38 -10.94 2.26
N GLY A 73 -10.40 -11.34 1.46
CA GLY A 73 -10.60 -12.31 0.36
C GLY A 73 -11.10 -11.68 -0.94
N THR A 74 -11.21 -10.34 -1.01
CA THR A 74 -11.45 -9.64 -2.27
C THR A 74 -10.13 -9.25 -2.94
N HIS A 75 -10.21 -8.75 -4.17
CA HIS A 75 -9.06 -8.27 -4.94
C HIS A 75 -8.65 -6.84 -4.61
N LEU A 76 -9.35 -6.17 -3.69
CA LEU A 76 -9.13 -4.75 -3.38
C LEU A 76 -9.16 -4.54 -1.87
N THR A 77 -8.08 -3.96 -1.33
CA THR A 77 -8.02 -3.57 0.07
C THR A 77 -7.63 -2.10 0.19
N SER A 78 -8.26 -1.40 1.13
CA SER A 78 -8.01 0.02 1.35
C SER A 78 -7.54 0.31 2.77
N LEU A 79 -6.65 1.29 2.89
CA LEU A 79 -6.19 1.86 4.15
C LEU A 79 -6.32 3.39 4.07
N VAL A 80 -6.93 3.99 5.07
CA VAL A 80 -7.10 5.45 5.16
C VAL A 80 -6.24 5.95 6.31
N ILE A 81 -5.37 6.92 6.02
CA ILE A 81 -4.40 7.46 6.97
C ILE A 81 -4.70 8.94 7.22
N ASN A 82 -4.78 9.33 8.49
CA ASN A 82 -4.77 10.73 8.87
C ASN A 82 -3.35 11.27 8.72
N MET A 83 -3.14 12.09 7.69
CA MET A 83 -1.82 12.69 7.43
C MET A 83 -1.53 13.86 8.37
N LEU A 84 -2.53 14.35 9.12
CA LEU A 84 -2.43 15.48 10.04
C LEU A 84 -2.29 15.07 11.51
N ALA A 85 -2.30 13.76 11.81
CA ALA A 85 -2.15 13.24 13.16
C ALA A 85 -0.82 13.69 13.79
N ASN A 86 -0.88 14.07 15.06
CA ASN A 86 0.30 14.50 15.83
C ASN A 86 1.00 13.29 16.45
N GLN A 87 2.32 13.34 16.60
CA GLN A 87 3.04 12.26 17.25
C GLN A 87 2.52 12.02 18.68
N GLY A 88 2.19 10.77 19.00
CA GLY A 88 1.59 10.38 20.27
C GLY A 88 0.06 10.24 20.26
N SER A 89 -0.62 10.69 19.20
CA SER A 89 -2.04 10.41 19.02
C SER A 89 -2.27 8.96 18.53
N PRO A 90 -3.42 8.33 18.86
CA PRO A 90 -3.69 6.94 18.47
C PRO A 90 -3.79 6.72 16.96
N ASP A 91 -4.07 7.79 16.20
CA ASP A 91 -4.17 7.82 14.75
C ASP A 91 -2.87 8.20 14.04
N TYR A 92 -1.77 8.41 14.77
CA TYR A 92 -0.46 8.69 14.19
C TYR A 92 0.18 7.42 13.62
N CYS A 93 0.41 7.42 12.30
CA CYS A 93 0.94 6.27 11.56
C CYS A 93 2.38 6.46 11.06
N GLY A 94 3.17 7.36 11.66
CA GLY A 94 4.56 7.57 11.25
C GLY A 94 4.74 8.44 10.00
N VAL A 95 3.83 9.39 9.79
CA VAL A 95 3.90 10.32 8.67
C VAL A 95 5.11 11.25 8.83
N PHE A 96 5.94 11.30 7.79
CA PHE A 96 7.06 12.24 7.69
C PHE A 96 6.59 13.52 7.02
N VAL A 97 6.90 14.67 7.61
CA VAL A 97 6.55 15.98 7.06
C VAL A 97 7.82 16.71 6.63
N ASN A 98 7.88 17.10 5.36
CA ASN A 98 8.93 17.99 4.89
C ASN A 98 8.54 19.44 5.22
N ASN A 99 9.19 20.05 6.21
CA ASN A 99 8.87 21.40 6.66
C ASN A 99 9.12 22.50 5.61
N LYS A 100 9.92 22.23 4.56
CA LYS A 100 10.17 23.18 3.48
C LYS A 100 9.08 23.15 2.41
N THR A 101 8.66 21.96 2.00
CA THR A 101 7.69 21.75 0.90
C THR A 101 6.26 21.51 1.39
N GLU A 102 6.09 21.24 2.68
CA GLU A 102 4.84 20.79 3.33
C GLU A 102 4.31 19.45 2.81
N GLU A 103 5.13 18.71 2.08
CA GLU A 103 4.79 17.37 1.61
C GLU A 103 4.78 16.40 2.78
N ARG A 104 3.89 15.42 2.70
CA ARG A 104 3.73 14.40 3.72
C ARG A 104 3.91 13.02 3.12
N SER A 105 4.91 12.30 3.60
CA SER A 105 5.28 10.98 3.08
C SER A 105 5.00 9.89 4.11
N LEU A 106 4.53 8.75 3.64
CA LEU A 106 4.26 7.59 4.47
C LEU A 106 4.85 6.33 3.82
N PRO A 107 5.80 5.64 4.47
CA PRO A 107 6.17 4.29 4.08
C PRO A 107 5.07 3.31 4.49
N ILE A 108 4.71 2.41 3.57
CA ILE A 108 3.77 1.33 3.80
C ILE A 108 4.38 -0.01 3.41
N ALA A 109 3.84 -1.08 3.99
CA ALA A 109 4.10 -2.45 3.59
C ALA A 109 2.80 -3.11 3.13
N VAL A 110 2.89 -3.84 2.01
CA VAL A 110 1.87 -4.75 1.52
C VAL A 110 2.41 -6.16 1.68
N ARG A 111 1.74 -6.96 2.50
CA ARG A 111 2.18 -8.30 2.89
C ARG A 111 1.23 -9.35 2.37
N ILE A 112 1.77 -10.44 1.85
CA ILE A 112 0.96 -11.59 1.40
C ILE A 112 0.25 -12.24 2.60
N HIS A 113 0.96 -12.35 3.72
CA HIS A 113 0.46 -12.94 4.95
C HIS A 113 0.08 -11.88 5.99
N ARG A 114 -0.87 -12.20 6.86
CA ARG A 114 -1.35 -11.25 7.90
C ARG A 114 -0.31 -10.96 8.96
N THR A 115 0.43 -11.99 9.38
CA THR A 115 1.27 -11.94 10.58
C THR A 115 2.76 -12.14 10.30
N LEU A 116 3.12 -12.66 9.12
CA LEU A 116 4.50 -13.01 8.80
C LEU A 116 5.11 -11.93 7.91
N GLU A 117 6.38 -11.65 8.15
CA GLU A 117 7.24 -10.84 7.29
C GLU A 117 7.95 -11.77 6.34
N LEU A 118 7.67 -11.63 5.05
CA LEU A 118 8.25 -12.47 4.01
C LEU A 118 9.16 -11.63 3.13
N ALA A 119 10.11 -12.29 2.47
CA ALA A 119 10.99 -11.64 1.50
C ALA A 119 10.21 -10.99 0.34
N ASP A 120 9.00 -11.51 0.05
CA ASP A 120 8.15 -11.03 -1.04
C ASP A 120 7.28 -9.83 -0.66
N ASP A 121 7.27 -9.41 0.61
CA ASP A 121 6.54 -8.23 1.04
C ASP A 121 7.00 -7.01 0.24
N LYS A 122 6.05 -6.19 -0.20
CA LYS A 122 6.34 -5.00 -1.01
C LYS A 122 6.26 -3.76 -0.15
N LEU A 123 7.31 -2.95 -0.17
CA LEU A 123 7.37 -1.68 0.54
C LEU A 123 7.26 -0.52 -0.45
N TYR A 124 6.45 0.47 -0.10
CA TYR A 124 6.25 1.67 -0.90
C TYR A 124 6.39 2.90 -0.02
N VAL A 125 6.88 4.00 -0.59
CA VAL A 125 6.83 5.33 0.05
C VAL A 125 5.87 6.18 -0.75
N ILE A 126 4.75 6.55 -0.14
CA ILE A 126 3.71 7.36 -0.79
C ILE A 126 3.83 8.78 -0.27
N THR A 127 4.04 9.74 -1.17
CA THR A 127 4.11 11.16 -0.84
C THR A 127 2.86 11.87 -1.31
N CYS A 128 2.13 12.47 -0.38
CA CYS A 128 1.11 13.47 -0.66
C CYS A 128 1.79 14.84 -0.79
N GLY A 129 1.89 15.32 -2.03
CA GLY A 129 2.33 16.68 -2.33
C GLY A 129 1.19 17.69 -2.30
N LYS A 130 1.54 18.98 -2.30
CA LYS A 130 0.57 20.06 -2.53
C LYS A 130 0.00 19.90 -3.93
N ALA A 131 -1.32 20.00 -4.08
CA ALA A 131 -1.96 19.87 -5.39
C ALA A 131 -1.39 20.90 -6.38
N GLY A 132 -0.93 20.41 -7.53
CA GLY A 132 -0.55 21.24 -8.66
C GLY A 132 -1.77 21.65 -9.48
N PHE A 133 -1.82 22.91 -9.89
CA PHE A 133 -2.70 23.45 -10.90
C PHE A 133 -2.02 23.36 -12.26
N LYS A 134 -2.68 22.73 -13.24
CA LYS A 134 -2.23 22.73 -14.64
C LYS A 134 -2.79 23.94 -15.36
N ASN A 135 -1.93 24.74 -15.97
CA ASN A 135 -2.36 25.88 -16.78
C ASN A 135 -2.77 25.44 -18.21
N ALA A 136 -3.25 26.38 -19.02
CA ALA A 136 -3.64 26.13 -20.41
C ALA A 136 -2.48 25.67 -21.33
N ARG A 137 -1.23 25.75 -20.86
CA ARG A 137 -0.02 25.28 -21.55
C ARG A 137 0.44 23.90 -21.05
N ASN A 138 -0.39 23.20 -20.26
CA ASN A 138 -0.06 21.91 -19.62
C ASN A 138 1.09 21.96 -18.59
N GLU A 139 1.54 23.14 -18.18
CA GLU A 139 2.56 23.28 -17.16
C GLU A 139 1.91 23.17 -15.77
N THR A 140 2.59 22.51 -14.82
CA THR A 140 2.03 22.28 -13.47
C THR A 140 2.67 23.23 -12.45
N SER A 141 1.85 24.08 -11.84
CA SER A 141 2.25 24.99 -10.75
C SER A 141 1.63 24.54 -9.43
N LEU A 142 2.40 24.47 -8.35
CA LEU A 142 1.87 24.15 -7.02
C LEU A 142 1.03 25.32 -6.48
N VAL A 143 -0.18 25.03 -6.00
CA VAL A 143 -1.02 26.04 -5.34
C VAL A 143 -0.97 25.83 -3.83
N SER A 144 -0.60 26.89 -3.13
CA SER A 144 -0.53 26.92 -1.68
C SER A 144 -1.54 27.91 -1.12
N LEU A 145 -2.50 27.41 -0.34
CA LEU A 145 -3.35 28.27 0.48
C LEU A 145 -2.71 28.51 1.85
N LYS A 146 -2.68 29.77 2.28
CA LYS A 146 -2.20 30.20 3.60
C LYS A 146 -3.27 31.04 4.26
N LEU A 147 -3.55 30.77 5.52
CA LEU A 147 -4.35 31.64 6.38
C LEU A 147 -3.42 32.64 7.05
N LEU A 148 -3.79 33.91 7.01
CA LEU A 148 -3.04 35.01 7.60
C LEU A 148 -3.90 35.73 8.64
N GLU A 149 -3.34 35.99 9.81
CA GLU A 149 -3.88 36.91 10.81
C GLU A 149 -2.92 38.10 10.90
N LYS A 150 -3.43 39.32 10.63
CA LYS A 150 -2.62 40.55 10.62
C LYS A 150 -1.35 40.43 9.74
N GLY A 151 -1.47 39.76 8.59
CA GLY A 151 -0.39 39.53 7.64
C GLY A 151 0.60 38.41 8.01
N LYS A 152 0.47 37.78 9.18
CA LYS A 152 1.31 36.65 9.60
C LYS A 152 0.59 35.33 9.37
N ARG A 153 1.31 34.31 8.89
CA ARG A 153 0.75 32.98 8.68
C ARG A 153 0.35 32.32 9.99
N VAL A 154 -0.86 31.77 10.03
CA VAL A 154 -1.39 30.98 11.14
C VAL A 154 -1.66 29.53 10.69
N GLN A 155 -1.51 28.58 11.62
CA GLN A 155 -1.81 27.16 11.38
C GLN A 155 -3.19 26.77 11.91
N GLU A 156 -3.70 27.50 12.91
CA GLU A 156 -4.98 27.26 13.55
C GLU A 156 -5.88 28.47 13.38
N VAL A 157 -7.19 28.22 13.31
CA VAL A 157 -8.21 29.26 13.22
C VAL A 157 -9.24 29.07 14.31
N TYR A 158 -9.64 30.19 14.90
CA TYR A 158 -10.69 30.31 15.90
C TYR A 158 -11.97 30.87 15.28
N TYR A 159 -13.10 30.34 15.73
CA TYR A 159 -14.41 30.83 15.33
C TYR A 159 -14.58 32.34 15.62
N SER A 160 -15.35 33.03 14.78
CA SER A 160 -15.63 34.47 14.88
C SER A 160 -14.41 35.41 14.81
N ARG A 161 -13.27 34.95 14.26
CA ARG A 161 -12.12 35.81 13.99
C ARG A 161 -11.93 36.05 12.49
N PRO A 162 -11.59 37.29 12.08
CA PRO A 162 -11.27 37.56 10.69
C PRO A 162 -9.88 37.03 10.32
N TYR A 163 -9.80 36.28 9.23
CA TYR A 163 -8.54 35.82 8.62
C TYR A 163 -8.51 36.17 7.14
N THR A 164 -7.31 36.37 6.61
CA THR A 164 -7.10 36.51 5.17
C THR A 164 -6.65 35.17 4.61
N LEU A 165 -7.42 34.62 3.66
CA LEU A 165 -7.00 33.47 2.88
C LEU A 165 -6.19 33.96 1.68
N ARG A 166 -4.92 33.56 1.59
CA ARG A 166 -4.02 33.91 0.49
C ARG A 166 -3.65 32.66 -0.31
N ALA A 167 -3.77 32.76 -1.63
CA ALA A 167 -3.25 31.75 -2.56
C ALA A 167 -1.89 32.21 -3.09
N ASP A 168 -0.88 31.36 -2.96
CA ASP A 168 0.42 31.50 -3.62
C ASP A 168 0.55 30.40 -4.68
N ILE A 169 1.05 30.75 -5.87
CA ILE A 169 1.25 29.83 -6.99
C ILE A 169 2.76 29.75 -7.27
N SER A 170 3.31 28.53 -7.33
CA SER A 170 4.74 28.34 -7.68
C SER A 170 4.99 28.66 -9.15
N ARG A 171 6.27 28.81 -9.51
CA ARG A 171 6.64 28.75 -10.92
C ARG A 171 6.24 27.39 -11.49
N PRO A 172 5.89 27.33 -12.79
CA PRO A 172 5.64 26.05 -13.44
C PRO A 172 6.91 25.19 -13.38
N ASP A 173 6.75 23.90 -13.08
CA ASP A 173 7.81 22.87 -13.02
C ASP A 173 8.77 22.92 -11.81
N GLY A 174 8.50 23.78 -10.82
CA GLY A 174 9.23 23.84 -9.53
C GLY A 174 10.16 25.02 -9.41
#